data_AF-A0A2I1BYT5-F1
#
_entry.id   AF-A0A2I1BYT5-F1
#
_cell.length_a   1.000
_cell.length_b   1.000
_cell.length_c   1.000
_cell.angle_alpha   90.00
_cell.angle_beta   90.00
_cell.angle_gamma   90.00
#
_symmetry.space_group_name_H-M   'P 1'
#
loop_
_entity.id
_entity.type
_entity.pdbx_description
1 polymer ?
#
loop_
_entity_poly.entity_id
_entity_poly.type
_entity_poly.pdbx_seq_one_letter_code
_entity_poly.pdbx_strand_id
1 'polypeptide(L)'
;MVPDPSNIPPGFLGNLSREQERCLQQLWSLVLYLEDAASFKDLEQLFRVNSVERNKTNSISSFARRNSLLTRTDSILLRRSSTASFPAPSNPLVQSLRSIGMTASEIRSVAKSLTYLSPDDVRWGILTASKHEYPDRWMLRYLRFCKWNVSKAFILLLNALQWRIKDMHVDDRLLPEGELCAILQSQAPSNAAEAQLSRGFLSQLQMGKCYVHGVDRLNRPLCVVRVRLHRPEDQSEEVMNRYITHIMESVRLLIVPPVETATVIFDMTGFSLANMEYAPVKFIIRCFELYYPESLGVLLIHNAPRIFAGIWKIIKNWIDPDMVTKIHFTKSVEDLAQFIHPSQIVSELGGDEDWEYEYTEPEMDENDLMEDDEARDALLAERQHISEAFLSLTSQWIEATRHDCSEEVAIVQSRRLKVMAQLRVNYWKLDPFVRARNFLDRTGVIQEGGRIKHYPETKPEVQIETAKVLEVAHVDRARVKLINV
;
A
#
# COMPACT_ATOMS: atom_id res chain seq x y z
N MET A 1 10.41 17.05 -16.27
CA MET A 1 9.57 17.22 -17.46
C MET A 1 8.14 16.90 -17.06
N VAL A 2 7.19 17.79 -17.31
CA VAL A 2 5.76 17.44 -17.22
C VAL A 2 5.52 16.44 -18.36
N PRO A 3 4.96 15.24 -18.12
CA PRO A 3 4.65 14.31 -19.19
C PRO A 3 3.75 14.99 -20.22
N ASP A 4 3.95 14.70 -21.51
CA ASP A 4 3.03 15.14 -22.55
C ASP A 4 1.59 14.74 -22.17
N PRO A 5 0.65 15.70 -22.02
CA PRO A 5 -0.73 15.40 -21.66
C PRO A 5 -1.39 14.38 -22.60
N SER A 6 -0.92 14.25 -23.84
CA SER A 6 -1.45 13.28 -24.82
C SER A 6 -1.24 11.81 -24.43
N ASN A 7 -0.30 11.53 -23.51
CA ASN A 7 0.08 10.16 -23.12
C ASN A 7 -0.45 9.74 -21.74
N ILE A 8 -1.14 10.62 -21.02
CA ILE A 8 -1.73 10.32 -19.72
C ILE A 8 -3.14 9.73 -19.94
N PRO A 9 -3.48 8.53 -19.42
CA PRO A 9 -4.82 7.97 -19.62
C PRO A 9 -5.92 8.81 -18.96
N PRO A 10 -7.17 8.77 -19.46
CA PRO A 10 -8.29 9.47 -18.83
C PRO A 10 -8.52 9.04 -17.37
N GLY A 11 -8.82 9.99 -16.49
CA GLY A 11 -9.04 9.73 -15.07
C GLY A 11 -7.77 9.66 -14.22
N PHE A 12 -6.62 9.97 -14.82
CA PHE A 12 -5.34 10.13 -14.14
C PHE A 12 -5.01 11.62 -13.97
N LEU A 13 -4.15 11.91 -13.01
CA LEU A 13 -3.76 13.29 -12.73
C LEU A 13 -3.11 13.93 -13.97
N GLY A 14 -3.66 15.04 -14.44
CA GLY A 14 -3.26 15.71 -15.69
C GLY A 14 -4.14 15.39 -16.90
N ASN A 15 -5.06 14.41 -16.80
CA ASN A 15 -6.08 14.12 -17.80
C ASN A 15 -7.42 13.75 -17.13
N LEU A 16 -8.00 14.72 -16.41
CA LEU A 16 -9.31 14.60 -15.78
C LEU A 16 -10.35 15.34 -16.61
N SER A 17 -11.52 14.73 -16.80
CA SER A 17 -12.70 15.46 -17.28
C SER A 17 -13.21 16.41 -16.18
N ARG A 18 -14.03 17.40 -16.54
CA ARG A 18 -14.64 18.34 -15.58
C ARG A 18 -15.41 17.62 -14.46
N GLU A 19 -16.09 16.53 -14.79
CA GLU A 19 -16.84 15.73 -13.80
C GLU A 19 -15.90 14.95 -12.88
N GLN A 20 -14.83 14.38 -13.43
CA GLN A 20 -13.81 13.67 -12.66
C GLN A 20 -13.08 14.59 -11.68
N GLU A 21 -12.75 15.81 -12.13
CA GLU A 21 -12.18 16.84 -11.28
C GLU A 21 -13.15 17.23 -10.15
N ARG A 22 -14.44 17.38 -10.45
CA ARG A 22 -15.48 17.64 -9.45
C ARG A 22 -15.56 16.53 -8.41
N CYS A 23 -15.49 15.26 -8.81
CA CYS A 23 -15.46 14.14 -7.86
C CYS A 23 -14.23 14.19 -6.95
N LEU A 24 -13.06 14.55 -7.48
CA LEU A 24 -11.84 14.74 -6.70
C LEU A 24 -11.99 15.88 -5.68
N GLN A 25 -12.55 17.01 -6.10
CA GLN A 25 -12.87 18.14 -5.22
C GLN A 25 -13.85 17.76 -4.11
N GLN A 26 -14.90 17.01 -4.43
CA GLN A 26 -15.88 16.53 -3.45
C GLN A 26 -15.24 15.58 -2.43
N LEU A 27 -14.37 14.67 -2.87
CA LEU A 27 -13.67 13.76 -1.97
C LEU A 27 -12.70 14.51 -1.03
N TRP A 28 -11.94 15.49 -1.55
CA TRP A 28 -11.12 16.36 -0.71
C TRP A 28 -11.94 17.23 0.25
N SER A 29 -13.09 17.73 -0.20
CA SER A 29 -14.01 18.48 0.66
C SER A 29 -14.42 17.66 1.88
N LEU A 30 -14.73 16.37 1.69
CA LEU A 30 -15.08 15.47 2.80
C LEU A 30 -13.95 15.33 3.83
N VAL A 31 -12.69 15.27 3.37
CA VAL A 31 -11.52 15.22 4.25
C VAL A 31 -11.36 16.54 5.02
N LEU A 32 -11.49 17.68 4.34
CA LEU A 32 -11.38 19.01 4.95
C LEU A 32 -12.49 19.27 5.98
N TYR A 33 -13.72 18.82 5.74
CA TYR A 33 -14.83 18.99 6.70
C TYR A 33 -14.69 18.21 8.01
N LEU A 34 -13.78 17.23 8.09
CA LEU A 34 -13.52 16.51 9.35
C LEU A 34 -12.79 17.40 10.38
N GLU A 35 -12.17 18.50 9.95
CA GLU A 35 -11.40 19.43 10.80
C GLU A 35 -12.26 20.20 11.82
N ASP A 36 -13.53 20.48 11.49
CA ASP A 36 -14.47 21.15 12.39
C ASP A 36 -14.88 20.21 13.54
N ALA A 37 -14.06 20.18 14.61
CA ALA A 37 -14.08 19.28 15.76
C ALA A 37 -15.39 19.24 16.59
N ALA A 38 -16.42 19.99 16.22
CA ALA A 38 -17.78 19.85 16.74
C ALA A 38 -18.55 18.70 16.05
N SER A 39 -18.25 18.41 14.79
CA SER A 39 -19.04 17.49 13.95
C SER A 39 -18.96 16.03 14.40
N PHE A 40 -17.86 15.63 15.06
CA PHE A 40 -17.56 14.24 15.36
C PHE A 40 -18.28 13.72 16.62
N LYS A 41 -18.26 14.50 17.72
CA LYS A 41 -18.90 14.12 18.99
C LYS A 41 -20.42 13.95 18.83
N ASP A 42 -21.04 14.74 17.96
CA ASP A 42 -22.48 14.68 17.68
C ASP A 42 -22.87 13.54 16.75
N LEU A 43 -21.97 13.10 15.85
CA LEU A 43 -22.15 11.91 15.02
C LEU A 43 -22.22 10.63 15.86
N GLU A 44 -21.31 10.47 16.82
CA GLU A 44 -21.37 9.35 17.77
C GLU A 44 -22.68 9.34 18.57
N GLN A 45 -23.16 10.52 19.00
CA GLN A 45 -24.42 10.66 19.74
C GLN A 45 -25.64 10.32 18.87
N LEU A 46 -25.71 10.80 17.62
CA LEU A 46 -26.79 10.51 16.67
C LEU A 46 -26.96 9.00 16.42
N PHE A 47 -25.87 8.24 16.41
CA PHE A 47 -25.92 6.79 16.17
C PHE A 47 -26.09 5.96 17.45
N ARG A 48 -25.63 6.44 18.62
CA ARG A 48 -25.97 5.84 19.91
C ARG A 48 -27.48 5.83 20.16
N VAL A 49 -28.18 6.94 19.91
CA VAL A 49 -29.65 7.02 20.11
C VAL A 49 -30.40 5.99 19.23
N ASN A 50 -29.98 5.82 17.98
CA ASN A 50 -30.60 4.86 17.05
C ASN A 50 -30.34 3.37 17.41
N SER A 51 -29.23 3.05 18.09
CA SER A 51 -28.96 1.70 18.60
C SER A 51 -29.80 1.34 19.82
N VAL A 52 -30.11 2.32 20.68
CA VAL A 52 -30.92 2.12 21.90
C VAL A 52 -32.41 1.95 21.57
N GLU A 53 -32.92 2.64 20.55
CA GLU A 53 -34.31 2.46 20.09
C GLU A 53 -34.54 1.09 19.42
N ARG A 54 -33.55 0.54 18.69
CA ARG A 54 -33.64 -0.81 18.12
C ARG A 54 -33.60 -1.93 19.17
N ASN A 55 -32.95 -1.70 20.31
CA ASN A 55 -32.88 -2.69 21.39
C ASN A 55 -34.11 -2.68 22.32
N LYS A 56 -35.02 -1.68 22.22
CA LYS A 56 -36.27 -1.66 22.98
C LYS A 56 -37.43 -2.40 22.30
N THR A 57 -37.29 -2.83 21.04
CA THR A 57 -38.35 -3.57 20.31
C THR A 57 -38.13 -5.08 20.23
N ASN A 58 -37.02 -5.61 20.75
CA ASN A 58 -36.77 -7.07 20.78
C ASN A 58 -36.55 -7.57 22.21
N SER A 59 -37.61 -7.59 23.00
CA SER A 59 -37.66 -8.38 24.24
C SER A 59 -39.03 -9.05 24.41
N ILE A 60 -39.32 -10.05 23.58
CA ILE A 60 -40.21 -11.15 23.96
C ILE A 60 -39.51 -12.47 23.55
N SER A 61 -39.54 -13.40 24.50
CA SER A 61 -38.75 -14.61 24.68
C SER A 61 -38.80 -15.68 23.59
N SER A 62 -37.70 -16.43 23.51
CA SER A 62 -37.56 -17.77 22.92
C SER A 62 -38.60 -18.78 23.41
N PHE A 63 -39.12 -19.64 22.51
CA PHE A 63 -39.17 -21.12 22.65
C PHE A 63 -39.95 -21.78 21.47
N ALA A 64 -39.46 -22.95 21.05
CA ALA A 64 -40.16 -24.09 20.43
C ALA A 64 -40.25 -24.26 18.89
N ARG A 65 -39.97 -25.52 18.51
CA ARG A 65 -39.98 -26.19 17.20
C ARG A 65 -41.40 -26.38 16.63
N ARG A 66 -41.55 -26.38 15.28
CA ARG A 66 -42.03 -27.50 14.40
C ARG A 66 -42.66 -27.01 13.09
N ASN A 67 -42.51 -27.87 12.08
CA ASN A 67 -43.09 -27.86 10.72
C ASN A 67 -44.59 -27.53 10.65
N SER A 68 -45.03 -26.86 9.57
CA SER A 68 -45.92 -27.41 8.53
C SER A 68 -46.50 -26.33 7.59
N LEU A 69 -46.80 -26.78 6.37
CA LEU A 69 -47.45 -26.08 5.26
C LEU A 69 -48.95 -25.85 5.53
N LEU A 70 -49.49 -24.69 5.12
CA LEU A 70 -50.68 -24.51 4.24
C LEU A 70 -51.26 -23.10 4.34
N THR A 71 -51.90 -22.74 3.23
CA THR A 71 -52.36 -21.44 2.72
C THR A 71 -53.69 -20.90 3.28
N ARG A 72 -53.88 -19.57 3.05
CA ARG A 72 -55.14 -18.78 2.92
C ARG A 72 -55.86 -18.40 4.23
N THR A 73 -56.36 -17.18 4.47
CA THR A 73 -56.98 -16.15 3.60
C THR A 73 -57.07 -14.77 4.31
N ASP A 74 -57.06 -13.71 3.50
CA ASP A 74 -57.78 -12.42 3.55
C ASP A 74 -57.85 -11.49 4.78
N SER A 75 -57.41 -10.24 4.55
CA SER A 75 -58.17 -8.95 4.69
C SER A 75 -57.22 -7.79 5.12
N ILE A 76 -56.88 -6.86 4.22
CA ILE A 76 -57.52 -5.55 3.96
C ILE A 76 -57.10 -4.45 4.98
N LEU A 77 -56.41 -3.45 4.43
CA LEU A 77 -56.32 -2.02 4.81
C LEU A 77 -55.63 -1.63 6.14
N LEU A 78 -54.44 -1.02 6.03
CA LEU A 78 -54.30 0.43 6.15
C LEU A 78 -52.86 0.89 5.87
N ARG A 79 -52.76 1.69 4.81
CA ARG A 79 -51.63 2.51 4.43
C ARG A 79 -51.34 3.50 5.57
N ARG A 80 -50.21 3.34 6.27
CA ARG A 80 -49.58 4.40 7.06
C ARG A 80 -48.12 4.51 6.66
N SER A 81 -47.90 5.32 5.64
CA SER A 81 -46.64 6.03 5.41
C SER A 81 -46.39 6.93 6.62
N SER A 82 -45.54 6.49 7.56
CA SER A 82 -44.98 7.37 8.59
C SER A 82 -43.68 7.98 8.06
N THR A 83 -43.84 9.08 7.33
CA THR A 83 -42.82 10.13 7.25
C THR A 83 -42.67 10.71 8.66
N ALA A 84 -41.75 10.15 9.44
CA ALA A 84 -41.35 10.74 10.70
C ALA A 84 -40.35 11.86 10.40
N SER A 85 -40.85 13.09 10.34
CA SER A 85 -40.03 14.31 10.39
C SER A 85 -39.57 14.53 11.83
N PHE A 86 -38.27 14.43 12.07
CA PHE A 86 -37.63 14.85 13.33
C PHE A 86 -36.71 16.04 13.07
N PRO A 87 -36.62 17.00 14.01
CA PRO A 87 -35.77 18.18 13.86
C PRO A 87 -34.30 17.74 13.84
N ALA A 88 -33.59 18.06 12.76
CA ALA A 88 -32.19 17.70 12.61
C ALA A 88 -31.30 18.62 13.46
N PRO A 89 -30.38 18.10 14.28
CA PRO A 89 -29.20 18.87 14.64
C PRO A 89 -28.43 19.16 13.33
N SER A 90 -28.23 20.43 13.03
CA SER A 90 -27.55 20.92 11.83
C SER A 90 -26.03 20.68 11.94
N ASN A 91 -25.61 19.44 11.79
CA ASN A 91 -24.20 19.08 11.70
C ASN A 91 -23.70 19.30 10.26
N PRO A 92 -22.73 20.20 10.02
CA PRO A 92 -22.23 20.52 8.69
C PRO A 92 -21.69 19.29 7.93
N LEU A 93 -21.06 18.34 8.63
CA LEU A 93 -20.57 17.11 8.00
C LEU A 93 -21.74 16.21 7.59
N VAL A 94 -22.71 15.98 8.45
CA VAL A 94 -23.91 15.17 8.10
C VAL A 94 -24.68 15.80 6.94
N GLN A 95 -24.80 17.13 6.93
CA GLN A 95 -25.43 17.86 5.82
C GLN A 95 -24.61 17.71 4.54
N SER A 96 -23.28 17.79 4.61
CA SER A 96 -22.39 17.59 3.46
C SER A 96 -22.47 16.17 2.91
N LEU A 97 -22.43 15.15 3.77
CA LEU A 97 -22.60 13.74 3.40
C LEU A 97 -23.96 13.52 2.71
N ARG A 98 -25.04 14.10 3.24
CA ARG A 98 -26.37 14.07 2.60
C ARG A 98 -26.41 14.81 1.27
N SER A 99 -25.71 15.95 1.15
CA SER A 99 -25.66 16.75 -0.09
C SER A 99 -24.92 16.01 -1.22
N ILE A 100 -23.97 15.14 -0.89
CA ILE A 100 -23.28 14.24 -1.82
C ILE A 100 -24.15 13.03 -2.19
N GLY A 101 -25.33 12.90 -1.57
CA GLY A 101 -26.28 11.82 -1.86
C GLY A 101 -25.97 10.52 -1.11
N MET A 102 -25.19 10.56 -0.02
CA MET A 102 -24.95 9.37 0.79
C MET A 102 -26.25 8.84 1.39
N THR A 103 -26.45 7.53 1.25
CA THR A 103 -27.52 6.80 1.91
C THR A 103 -27.30 6.74 3.42
N ALA A 104 -28.37 6.51 4.19
CA ALA A 104 -28.26 6.32 5.64
C ALA A 104 -27.33 5.15 6.03
N SER A 105 -27.14 4.16 5.15
CA SER A 105 -26.21 3.06 5.41
C SER A 105 -24.75 3.47 5.22
N GLU A 106 -24.46 4.25 4.19
CA GLU A 106 -23.12 4.78 3.93
C GLU A 106 -22.68 5.73 5.05
N ILE A 107 -23.57 6.61 5.51
CA ILE A 107 -23.28 7.51 6.65
C ILE A 107 -22.96 6.69 7.92
N ARG A 108 -23.68 5.58 8.17
CA ARG A 108 -23.36 4.67 9.28
C ARG A 108 -21.99 4.01 9.13
N SER A 109 -21.60 3.63 7.91
CA SER A 109 -20.27 3.07 7.66
C SER A 109 -19.18 4.10 7.93
N VAL A 110 -19.35 5.34 7.46
CA VAL A 110 -18.43 6.46 7.76
C VAL A 110 -18.32 6.66 9.27
N ALA A 111 -19.45 6.78 9.97
CA ALA A 111 -19.45 6.95 11.43
C ALA A 111 -18.75 5.79 12.16
N LYS A 112 -18.92 4.55 11.69
CA LYS A 112 -18.22 3.39 12.26
C LYS A 112 -16.70 3.47 12.05
N SER A 113 -16.22 3.81 10.86
CA SER A 113 -14.77 3.94 10.63
C SER A 113 -14.19 5.07 11.49
N LEU A 114 -14.96 6.15 11.64
CA LEU A 114 -14.59 7.27 12.49
C LEU A 114 -14.53 6.91 13.98
N THR A 115 -15.22 5.88 14.50
CA THR A 115 -15.01 5.48 15.92
C THR A 115 -13.59 4.97 16.19
N TYR A 116 -12.85 4.56 15.15
CA TYR A 116 -11.47 4.08 15.25
C TYR A 116 -10.45 5.10 14.75
N LEU A 117 -10.86 6.04 13.89
CA LEU A 117 -9.98 7.03 13.27
C LEU A 117 -10.32 8.43 13.76
N SER A 118 -9.32 9.11 14.31
CA SER A 118 -9.44 10.55 14.56
C SER A 118 -9.50 11.34 13.24
N PRO A 119 -10.05 12.57 13.22
CA PRO A 119 -9.94 13.45 12.05
C PRO A 119 -8.50 13.65 11.56
N ASP A 120 -7.56 13.75 12.51
CA ASP A 120 -6.13 13.85 12.21
C ASP A 120 -5.58 12.53 11.63
N ASP A 121 -6.03 11.37 12.11
CA ASP A 121 -5.65 10.08 11.53
C ASP A 121 -6.06 10.00 10.05
N VAL A 122 -7.22 10.55 9.69
CA VAL A 122 -7.67 10.57 8.28
C VAL A 122 -6.80 11.51 7.45
N ARG A 123 -6.65 12.76 7.89
CA ARG A 123 -5.92 13.80 7.15
C ARG A 123 -4.45 13.44 6.98
N TRP A 124 -3.78 13.15 8.09
CA TRP A 124 -2.37 12.79 8.09
C TRP A 124 -2.14 11.40 7.53
N GLY A 125 -3.04 10.46 7.78
CA GLY A 125 -2.95 9.11 7.21
C GLY A 125 -2.89 9.12 5.68
N ILE A 126 -3.68 9.96 5.00
CA ILE A 126 -3.63 10.10 3.53
C ILE A 126 -2.26 10.63 3.09
N LEU A 127 -1.76 11.68 3.76
CA LEU A 127 -0.53 12.38 3.39
C LEU A 127 0.73 11.55 3.70
N THR A 128 0.71 10.78 4.79
CA THR A 128 1.74 9.80 5.15
C THR A 128 1.72 8.62 4.19
N ALA A 129 0.54 8.02 3.93
CA ALA A 129 0.40 6.89 3.01
C ALA A 129 0.82 7.24 1.58
N SER A 130 0.69 8.50 1.17
CA SER A 130 1.12 9.00 -0.15
C SER A 130 2.64 8.93 -0.36
N LYS A 131 3.45 8.94 0.71
CA LYS A 131 4.92 8.88 0.64
C LYS A 131 5.51 9.89 -0.36
N HIS A 132 6.14 9.41 -1.44
CA HIS A 132 6.72 10.18 -2.55
C HIS A 132 5.74 10.43 -3.72
N GLU A 133 4.54 9.87 -3.67
CA GLU A 133 3.48 10.11 -4.65
C GLU A 133 2.74 11.43 -4.35
N TYR A 134 2.04 11.95 -5.35
CA TYR A 134 1.17 13.10 -5.14
C TYR A 134 -0.12 12.66 -4.43
N PRO A 135 -0.57 13.36 -3.37
CA PRO A 135 -1.79 12.99 -2.64
C PRO A 135 -3.03 12.85 -3.53
N ASP A 136 -3.15 13.68 -4.57
CA ASP A 136 -4.25 13.58 -5.54
C ASP A 136 -4.27 12.23 -6.28
N ARG A 137 -3.11 11.62 -6.57
CA ARG A 137 -3.06 10.29 -7.19
C ARG A 137 -3.61 9.21 -6.28
N TRP A 138 -3.30 9.30 -4.99
CA TRP A 138 -3.85 8.39 -3.98
C TRP A 138 -5.37 8.45 -4.01
N MET A 139 -5.95 9.65 -3.93
CA MET A 139 -7.40 9.87 -3.99
C MET A 139 -8.03 9.37 -5.29
N LEU A 140 -7.38 9.64 -6.43
CA LEU A 140 -7.85 9.22 -7.75
C LEU A 140 -7.92 7.70 -7.90
N ARG A 141 -7.03 6.93 -7.27
CA ARG A 141 -7.10 5.46 -7.26
C ARG A 141 -8.43 4.96 -6.68
N TYR A 142 -8.86 5.51 -5.54
CA TYR A 142 -10.14 5.15 -4.92
C TYR A 142 -11.33 5.60 -5.77
N LEU A 143 -11.27 6.80 -6.37
CA LEU A 143 -12.33 7.30 -7.25
C LEU A 143 -12.49 6.44 -8.50
N ARG A 144 -11.39 6.09 -9.17
CA ARG A 144 -11.42 5.20 -10.34
C ARG A 144 -11.99 3.83 -9.99
N PHE A 145 -11.50 3.22 -8.91
CA PHE A 145 -11.99 1.93 -8.43
C PHE A 145 -13.50 1.95 -8.12
N CYS A 146 -13.98 3.02 -7.50
CA CYS A 146 -15.40 3.19 -7.18
C CYS A 146 -16.23 3.78 -8.32
N LYS A 147 -15.72 3.80 -9.56
CA LYS A 147 -16.43 4.30 -10.75
C LYS A 147 -16.95 5.72 -10.56
N TRP A 148 -16.11 6.57 -9.95
CA TRP A 148 -16.37 7.97 -9.63
C TRP A 148 -17.51 8.19 -8.61
N ASN A 149 -17.92 7.15 -7.89
CA ASN A 149 -18.82 7.30 -6.75
C ASN A 149 -18.05 7.79 -5.52
N VAL A 150 -18.17 9.08 -5.23
CA VAL A 150 -17.47 9.75 -4.12
C VAL A 150 -17.79 9.10 -2.76
N SER A 151 -19.04 8.72 -2.53
CA SER A 151 -19.47 8.12 -1.26
C SER A 151 -18.77 6.80 -0.97
N LYS A 152 -18.73 5.91 -1.96
CA LYS A 152 -18.05 4.62 -1.88
C LYS A 152 -16.54 4.80 -1.78
N ALA A 153 -15.97 5.72 -2.57
CA ALA A 153 -14.54 6.02 -2.54
C ALA A 153 -14.09 6.50 -1.15
N PHE A 154 -14.88 7.37 -0.50
CA PHE A 154 -14.58 7.85 0.83
C PHE A 154 -14.63 6.75 1.89
N ILE A 155 -15.66 5.88 1.86
CA ILE A 155 -15.74 4.73 2.78
C ILE A 155 -14.57 3.77 2.57
N LEU A 156 -14.21 3.49 1.32
CA LEU A 156 -13.09 2.61 0.98
C LEU A 156 -11.76 3.19 1.48
N LEU A 157 -11.56 4.49 1.30
CA LEU A 157 -10.39 5.22 1.80
C LEU A 157 -10.29 5.13 3.33
N LEU A 158 -11.38 5.37 4.05
CA LEU A 158 -11.40 5.25 5.52
C LEU A 158 -11.08 3.83 5.98
N ASN A 159 -11.61 2.81 5.31
CA ASN A 159 -11.30 1.41 5.63
C ASN A 159 -9.81 1.09 5.37
N ALA A 160 -9.23 1.62 4.29
CA ALA A 160 -7.81 1.47 3.99
C ALA A 160 -6.93 2.13 5.05
N LEU A 161 -7.29 3.34 5.50
CA LEU A 161 -6.58 4.04 6.57
C LEU A 161 -6.70 3.34 7.92
N GLN A 162 -7.90 2.83 8.26
CA GLN A 162 -8.08 2.05 9.47
C GLN A 162 -7.18 0.81 9.46
N TRP A 163 -7.17 0.05 8.37
CA TRP A 163 -6.28 -1.11 8.24
C TRP A 163 -4.81 -0.69 8.33
N ARG A 164 -4.39 0.36 7.61
CA ARG A 164 -3.00 0.81 7.56
C ARG A 164 -2.48 1.26 8.94
N ILE A 165 -3.30 2.00 9.69
CA ILE A 165 -2.91 2.66 10.94
C ILE A 165 -3.17 1.77 12.17
N LYS A 166 -4.26 1.00 12.19
CA LYS A 166 -4.72 0.29 13.40
C LYS A 166 -4.57 -1.23 13.33
N ASP A 167 -4.60 -1.82 12.14
CA ASP A 167 -4.55 -3.28 12.00
C ASP A 167 -3.14 -3.75 11.61
N MET A 168 -2.57 -3.17 10.56
CA MET A 168 -1.28 -3.56 9.99
C MET A 168 -0.10 -2.72 10.49
N HIS A 169 -0.36 -1.55 11.08
CA HIS A 169 0.67 -0.66 11.62
C HIS A 169 1.80 -0.39 10.61
N VAL A 170 1.42 0.00 9.39
CA VAL A 170 2.36 0.04 8.25
C VAL A 170 3.46 1.08 8.49
N ASP A 171 3.08 2.28 8.89
CA ASP A 171 4.01 3.42 8.97
C ASP A 171 4.73 3.50 10.33
N ASP A 172 4.19 2.91 11.39
CA ASP A 172 4.70 2.99 12.76
C ASP A 172 5.41 1.71 13.24
N ARG A 173 5.16 0.56 12.60
CA ARG A 173 5.83 -0.71 12.95
C ARG A 173 6.42 -1.42 11.75
N LEU A 174 5.62 -1.76 10.73
CA LEU A 174 6.08 -2.61 9.64
C LEU A 174 7.28 -2.03 8.89
N LEU A 175 7.20 -0.76 8.48
CA LEU A 175 8.26 -0.09 7.74
C LEU A 175 9.45 0.34 8.60
N PRO A 176 9.27 0.86 9.83
CA PRO A 176 10.41 1.18 10.69
C PRO A 176 11.17 -0.05 11.19
N GLU A 177 10.50 -1.18 11.47
CA GLU A 177 11.18 -2.40 11.91
C GLU A 177 11.93 -3.06 10.74
N GLY A 178 11.25 -3.29 9.61
CA GLY A 178 11.85 -3.87 8.40
C GLY A 178 12.67 -5.15 8.61
N GLU A 179 13.70 -5.32 7.78
CA GLU A 179 14.46 -6.58 7.67
C GLU A 179 15.54 -6.70 8.75
N LEU A 180 16.29 -5.62 9.04
CA LEU A 180 17.32 -5.62 10.08
C LEU A 180 16.74 -5.90 11.47
N CYS A 181 15.63 -5.25 11.84
CA CYS A 181 15.00 -5.50 13.15
C CYS A 181 14.54 -6.96 13.26
N ALA A 182 14.01 -7.55 12.19
CA ALA A 182 13.64 -8.96 12.19
C ALA A 182 14.87 -9.87 12.45
N ILE A 183 16.06 -9.52 11.94
CA ILE A 183 17.31 -10.26 12.23
C ILE A 183 17.67 -10.13 13.69
N LEU A 184 17.73 -8.90 14.21
CA LEU A 184 18.07 -8.64 15.61
C LEU A 184 17.11 -9.37 16.56
N GLN A 185 15.80 -9.32 16.29
CA GLN A 185 14.79 -10.03 17.06
C GLN A 185 14.87 -11.55 16.89
N SER A 186 15.36 -12.07 15.77
CA SER A 186 15.55 -13.51 15.59
C SER A 186 16.73 -14.05 16.41
N GLN A 187 17.78 -13.22 16.60
CA GLN A 187 19.01 -13.56 17.30
C GLN A 187 18.93 -13.30 18.82
N ALA A 188 18.32 -12.17 19.21
CA ALA A 188 18.14 -11.73 20.59
C ALA A 188 16.68 -11.33 20.87
N PRO A 189 15.74 -12.29 20.83
CA PRO A 189 14.31 -11.99 20.99
C PRO A 189 13.94 -11.54 22.40
N SER A 190 13.02 -10.57 22.51
CA SER A 190 12.37 -10.23 23.77
C SER A 190 11.49 -11.38 24.29
N ASN A 191 10.86 -12.13 23.38
CA ASN A 191 10.10 -13.34 23.70
C ASN A 191 10.07 -14.34 22.53
N ALA A 192 9.71 -15.59 22.83
CA ALA A 192 9.75 -16.69 21.85
C ALA A 192 8.77 -16.50 20.67
N ALA A 193 7.65 -15.80 20.88
CA ALA A 193 6.66 -15.58 19.84
C ALA A 193 7.17 -14.57 18.80
N GLU A 194 7.74 -13.45 19.24
CA GLU A 194 8.40 -12.48 18.36
C GLU A 194 9.53 -13.13 17.57
N ALA A 195 10.37 -13.94 18.23
CA ALA A 195 11.44 -14.67 17.56
C ALA A 195 10.92 -15.54 16.39
N GLN A 196 9.78 -16.20 16.60
CA GLN A 196 9.17 -17.07 15.60
C GLN A 196 8.58 -16.28 14.44
N LEU A 197 7.91 -15.15 14.71
CA LEU A 197 7.38 -14.26 13.68
C LEU A 197 8.51 -13.70 12.81
N SER A 198 9.60 -13.22 13.44
CA SER A 198 10.73 -12.61 12.73
C SER A 198 11.51 -13.64 11.90
N ARG A 199 11.77 -14.85 12.42
CA ARG A 199 12.32 -15.95 11.62
C ARG A 199 11.42 -16.35 10.46
N GLY A 200 10.11 -16.43 10.71
CA GLY A 200 9.12 -16.73 9.68
C GLY A 200 9.17 -15.70 8.54
N PHE A 201 9.21 -14.41 8.88
CA PHE A 201 9.28 -13.29 7.94
C PHE A 201 10.59 -13.32 7.12
N LEU A 202 11.75 -13.43 7.79
CA LEU A 202 13.06 -13.50 7.12
C LEU A 202 13.18 -14.69 6.19
N SER A 203 12.67 -15.86 6.58
CA SER A 203 12.66 -17.05 5.74
C SER A 203 11.98 -16.78 4.40
N GLN A 204 10.88 -16.01 4.37
CA GLN A 204 10.19 -15.66 3.13
C GLN A 204 11.06 -14.83 2.18
N LEU A 205 11.82 -13.89 2.73
CA LEU A 205 12.74 -13.01 2.01
C LEU A 205 13.96 -13.79 1.51
N GLN A 206 14.64 -14.50 2.42
CA GLN A 206 15.85 -15.28 2.12
C GLN A 206 15.61 -16.34 1.04
N MET A 207 14.45 -17.03 1.09
CA MET A 207 14.11 -18.00 0.04
C MET A 207 13.65 -17.34 -1.26
N GLY A 208 13.46 -16.02 -1.28
CA GLY A 208 12.93 -15.24 -2.41
C GLY A 208 11.53 -15.66 -2.81
N LYS A 209 10.58 -15.76 -1.88
CA LYS A 209 9.20 -16.17 -2.19
C LYS A 209 8.51 -15.18 -3.16
N CYS A 210 8.80 -13.88 -3.06
CA CYS A 210 8.70 -12.92 -4.15
C CYS A 210 10.02 -12.15 -4.24
N TYR A 211 10.42 -11.81 -5.45
CA TYR A 211 11.45 -10.82 -5.72
C TYR A 211 10.93 -9.76 -6.69
N VAL A 212 11.61 -8.62 -6.72
CA VAL A 212 11.30 -7.51 -7.62
C VAL A 212 12.50 -7.28 -8.52
N HIS A 213 12.32 -7.48 -9.83
CA HIS A 213 13.41 -7.34 -10.79
C HIS A 213 12.88 -6.98 -12.18
N GLY A 214 13.46 -5.97 -12.81
CA GLY A 214 13.05 -5.50 -14.13
C GLY A 214 11.70 -4.77 -14.20
N VAL A 215 11.27 -4.51 -15.43
CA VAL A 215 10.03 -3.79 -15.75
C VAL A 215 9.28 -4.43 -16.93
N ASP A 216 7.97 -4.21 -16.97
CA ASP A 216 7.17 -4.54 -18.15
C ASP A 216 7.35 -3.50 -19.27
N ARG A 217 6.73 -3.74 -20.44
CA ARG A 217 6.77 -2.84 -21.60
C ARG A 217 6.21 -1.44 -21.34
N LEU A 218 5.45 -1.25 -20.26
CA LEU A 218 4.89 0.02 -19.81
C LEU A 218 5.67 0.61 -18.63
N ASN A 219 6.89 0.11 -18.38
CA ASN A 219 7.80 0.49 -17.30
C ASN A 219 7.23 0.22 -15.90
N ARG A 220 6.32 -0.73 -15.75
CA ARG A 220 5.80 -1.14 -14.44
C ARG A 220 6.80 -2.09 -13.78
N PRO A 221 7.18 -1.87 -12.51
CA PRO A 221 8.03 -2.82 -11.79
C PRO A 221 7.41 -4.23 -11.78
N LEU A 222 8.23 -5.26 -11.95
CA LEU A 222 7.79 -6.66 -11.89
C LEU A 222 8.01 -7.23 -10.47
N CYS A 223 6.96 -7.72 -9.79
CA CYS A 223 7.12 -8.67 -8.65
C CYS A 223 6.81 -10.07 -9.14
N VAL A 224 7.75 -10.98 -8.97
CA VAL A 224 7.60 -12.39 -9.33
C VAL A 224 7.42 -13.19 -8.05
N VAL A 225 6.28 -13.84 -7.90
CA VAL A 225 5.91 -14.71 -6.78
C VAL A 225 6.15 -16.17 -7.18
N ARG A 226 7.05 -16.85 -6.49
CA ARG A 226 7.41 -18.25 -6.73
C ARG A 226 6.52 -19.17 -5.89
N VAL A 227 5.40 -19.60 -6.46
CA VAL A 227 4.35 -20.31 -5.70
C VAL A 227 4.83 -21.67 -5.17
N ARG A 228 5.74 -22.34 -5.88
CA ARG A 228 6.34 -23.60 -5.45
C ARG A 228 7.07 -23.56 -4.10
N LEU A 229 7.48 -22.36 -3.65
CA LEU A 229 8.16 -22.14 -2.37
C LEU A 229 7.19 -21.95 -1.20
N HIS A 230 5.88 -21.84 -1.45
CA HIS A 230 4.92 -21.70 -0.37
C HIS A 230 4.55 -23.05 0.24
N ARG A 231 4.62 -23.14 1.57
CA ARG A 231 4.05 -24.22 2.39
C ARG A 231 3.22 -23.60 3.51
N PRO A 232 1.95 -24.00 3.70
CA PRO A 232 1.10 -23.44 4.77
C PRO A 232 1.68 -23.61 6.18
N GLU A 233 2.39 -24.72 6.43
CA GLU A 233 2.94 -25.08 7.74
C GLU A 233 4.18 -24.29 8.16
N ASP A 234 4.84 -23.60 7.24
CA ASP A 234 6.13 -22.93 7.50
C ASP A 234 5.98 -21.60 8.26
N GLN A 235 4.82 -20.96 8.19
CA GLN A 235 4.60 -19.64 8.79
C GLN A 235 3.13 -19.37 9.09
N SER A 236 2.86 -18.45 10.03
CA SER A 236 1.49 -18.03 10.35
C SER A 236 0.90 -17.09 9.29
N GLU A 237 -0.43 -16.95 9.28
CA GLU A 237 -1.14 -15.98 8.44
C GLU A 237 -0.66 -14.54 8.72
N GLU A 238 -0.34 -14.21 9.97
CA GLU A 238 0.20 -12.91 10.35
C GLU A 238 1.55 -12.63 9.67
N VAL A 239 2.48 -13.60 9.68
CA VAL A 239 3.77 -13.48 8.99
C VAL A 239 3.56 -13.28 7.49
N MET A 240 2.66 -14.06 6.86
CA MET A 240 2.38 -13.91 5.44
C MET A 240 1.79 -12.54 5.11
N ASN A 241 0.86 -12.04 5.92
CA ASN A 241 0.24 -10.74 5.68
C ASN A 241 1.25 -9.58 5.85
N ARG A 242 2.13 -9.64 6.87
CA ARG A 242 3.23 -8.68 7.04
C ARG A 242 4.21 -8.75 5.87
N TYR A 243 4.61 -9.95 5.46
CA TYR A 243 5.50 -10.17 4.32
C TYR A 243 4.93 -9.63 3.00
N ILE A 244 3.67 -9.96 2.68
CA ILE A 244 2.99 -9.45 1.49
C ILE A 244 2.92 -7.93 1.53
N THR A 245 2.58 -7.34 2.69
CA THR A 245 2.51 -5.88 2.83
C THR A 245 3.88 -5.21 2.68
N HIS A 246 4.94 -5.81 3.24
CA HIS A 246 6.32 -5.35 3.08
C HIS A 246 6.74 -5.31 1.60
N ILE A 247 6.46 -6.39 0.85
CA ILE A 247 6.73 -6.43 -0.59
C ILE A 247 5.91 -5.37 -1.34
N MET A 248 4.61 -5.21 -1.02
CA MET A 248 3.78 -4.19 -1.66
C MET A 248 4.29 -2.77 -1.41
N GLU A 249 4.64 -2.44 -0.16
CA GLU A 249 5.20 -1.12 0.18
C GLU A 249 6.58 -0.90 -0.45
N SER A 250 7.38 -1.95 -0.60
CA SER A 250 8.68 -1.91 -1.28
C SER A 250 8.53 -1.65 -2.78
N VAL A 251 7.62 -2.35 -3.45
CA VAL A 251 7.31 -2.13 -4.88
C VAL A 251 6.76 -0.71 -5.11
N ARG A 252 5.96 -0.18 -4.18
CA ARG A 252 5.43 1.19 -4.29
C ARG A 252 6.53 2.25 -4.37
N LEU A 253 7.68 2.05 -3.70
CA LEU A 253 8.82 2.97 -3.79
C LEU A 253 9.39 3.07 -5.21
N LEU A 254 9.25 2.01 -6.01
CA LEU A 254 9.72 1.95 -7.40
C LEU A 254 8.77 2.64 -8.40
N ILE A 255 7.58 3.06 -7.96
CA ILE A 255 6.60 3.72 -8.82
C ILE A 255 7.05 5.16 -9.08
N VAL A 256 7.50 5.41 -10.31
CA VAL A 256 7.94 6.73 -10.79
C VAL A 256 6.95 7.24 -11.84
N PRO A 257 6.48 8.51 -11.76
CA PRO A 257 5.67 9.11 -12.81
C PRO A 257 6.25 8.88 -14.23
N PRO A 258 5.43 8.54 -15.24
CA PRO A 258 3.96 8.47 -15.24
C PRO A 258 3.37 7.14 -14.77
N VAL A 259 4.20 6.17 -14.38
CA VAL A 259 3.74 4.86 -13.92
C VAL A 259 3.04 5.00 -12.56
N GLU A 260 1.93 4.28 -12.39
CA GLU A 260 1.16 4.22 -11.12
C GLU A 260 0.95 2.78 -10.64
N THR A 261 1.33 1.78 -11.44
CA THR A 261 1.00 0.37 -11.21
C THR A 261 2.21 -0.54 -11.32
N ALA A 262 2.08 -1.74 -10.75
CA ALA A 262 3.05 -2.82 -10.88
C ALA A 262 2.48 -3.98 -11.71
N THR A 263 3.37 -4.82 -12.21
CA THR A 263 3.02 -6.10 -12.83
C THR A 263 3.41 -7.24 -11.89
N VAL A 264 2.49 -8.16 -11.63
CA VAL A 264 2.70 -9.29 -10.72
C VAL A 264 2.70 -10.58 -11.52
N ILE A 265 3.72 -11.41 -11.36
CA ILE A 265 3.81 -12.72 -11.97
C ILE A 265 3.68 -13.77 -10.88
N PHE A 266 2.65 -14.60 -10.92
CA PHE A 266 2.62 -15.84 -10.15
C PHE A 266 3.24 -16.94 -10.99
N ASP A 267 4.50 -17.28 -10.70
CA ASP A 267 5.17 -18.42 -11.29
C ASP A 267 4.65 -19.71 -10.64
N MET A 268 3.87 -20.45 -11.42
CA MET A 268 3.28 -21.72 -11.03
C MET A 268 4.15 -22.93 -11.44
N THR A 269 5.36 -22.70 -11.97
CA THR A 269 6.29 -23.78 -12.28
C THR A 269 6.60 -24.58 -11.03
N GLY A 270 6.43 -25.90 -11.08
CA GLY A 270 6.60 -26.77 -9.90
C GLY A 270 5.46 -26.69 -8.87
N PHE A 271 4.35 -26.00 -9.17
CA PHE A 271 3.19 -25.96 -8.27
C PHE A 271 2.58 -27.36 -8.02
N SER A 272 2.27 -27.62 -6.76
CA SER A 272 1.51 -28.77 -6.28
C SER A 272 0.39 -28.33 -5.33
N LEU A 273 -0.57 -29.22 -5.04
CA LEU A 273 -1.63 -28.89 -4.06
C LEU A 273 -1.10 -28.61 -2.65
N ALA A 274 0.09 -29.14 -2.30
CA ALA A 274 0.75 -28.85 -1.03
C ALA A 274 1.31 -27.41 -0.96
N ASN A 275 1.24 -26.64 -2.06
CA ASN A 275 1.56 -25.21 -2.09
C ASN A 275 0.30 -24.33 -2.03
N MET A 276 -0.90 -24.90 -2.02
CA MET A 276 -2.12 -24.13 -2.10
C MET A 276 -2.62 -23.71 -0.72
N GLU A 277 -2.72 -22.41 -0.48
CA GLU A 277 -3.33 -21.85 0.71
C GLU A 277 -4.28 -20.69 0.36
N TYR A 278 -5.51 -20.73 0.87
CA TYR A 278 -6.51 -19.71 0.54
C TYR A 278 -6.36 -18.41 1.33
N ALA A 279 -5.78 -18.44 2.53
CA ALA A 279 -5.61 -17.26 3.37
C ALA A 279 -4.75 -16.16 2.70
N PRO A 280 -3.50 -16.42 2.29
CA PRO A 280 -2.67 -15.42 1.61
C PRO A 280 -3.29 -14.98 0.27
N VAL A 281 -3.95 -15.87 -0.48
CA VAL A 281 -4.65 -15.51 -1.72
C VAL A 281 -5.76 -14.50 -1.45
N LYS A 282 -6.59 -14.73 -0.43
CA LYS A 282 -7.64 -13.79 -0.03
C LYS A 282 -7.06 -12.46 0.45
N PHE A 283 -5.94 -12.50 1.17
CA PHE A 283 -5.27 -11.28 1.62
C PHE A 283 -4.73 -10.46 0.44
N ILE A 284 -4.11 -11.07 -0.56
CA ILE A 284 -3.64 -10.40 -1.78
C ILE A 284 -4.81 -9.74 -2.54
N ILE A 285 -5.94 -10.45 -2.65
CA ILE A 285 -7.15 -9.88 -3.27
C ILE A 285 -7.64 -8.66 -2.47
N ARG A 286 -7.74 -8.76 -1.15
CA ARG A 286 -8.10 -7.62 -0.28
C ARG A 286 -7.13 -6.45 -0.42
N CYS A 287 -5.83 -6.72 -0.56
CA CYS A 287 -4.85 -5.67 -0.80
C CYS A 287 -5.18 -4.88 -2.07
N PHE A 288 -5.48 -5.54 -3.19
CA PHE A 288 -5.78 -4.84 -4.44
C PHE A 288 -7.19 -4.24 -4.51
N GLU A 289 -8.15 -4.71 -3.71
CA GLU A 289 -9.53 -4.21 -3.74
C GLU A 289 -9.83 -3.17 -2.66
N LEU A 290 -9.18 -3.26 -1.50
CA LEU A 290 -9.51 -2.46 -0.32
C LEU A 290 -8.41 -1.49 0.07
N TYR A 291 -7.15 -1.92 0.04
CA TYR A 291 -6.06 -1.16 0.68
C TYR A 291 -5.22 -0.38 -0.34
N TYR A 292 -4.97 -0.97 -1.50
CA TYR A 292 -4.16 -0.46 -2.59
C TYR A 292 -4.91 -0.52 -3.94
N PRO A 293 -6.14 0.01 -4.03
CA PRO A 293 -6.90 -0.03 -5.26
C PRO A 293 -6.12 0.60 -6.42
N GLU A 294 -6.37 0.09 -7.63
CA GLU A 294 -5.74 0.62 -8.85
C GLU A 294 -4.20 0.63 -8.84
N SER A 295 -3.57 -0.23 -8.03
CA SER A 295 -2.11 -0.42 -7.99
C SER A 295 -1.63 -1.62 -8.82
N LEU A 296 -2.54 -2.53 -9.19
CA LEU A 296 -2.28 -3.65 -10.08
C LEU A 296 -2.51 -3.23 -11.54
N GLY A 297 -1.47 -3.32 -12.36
CA GLY A 297 -1.53 -3.08 -13.81
C GLY A 297 -1.92 -4.36 -14.55
N VAL A 298 -1.10 -5.40 -14.39
CA VAL A 298 -1.30 -6.73 -14.98
C VAL A 298 -0.90 -7.80 -13.96
N LEU A 299 -1.64 -8.91 -13.91
CA LEU A 299 -1.30 -10.10 -13.16
C LEU A 299 -1.17 -11.29 -14.12
N LEU A 300 0.02 -11.87 -14.18
CA LEU A 300 0.32 -13.02 -15.03
C LEU A 300 0.34 -14.28 -14.16
N ILE A 301 -0.52 -15.24 -14.44
CA ILE A 301 -0.45 -16.58 -13.87
C ILE A 301 0.32 -17.44 -14.88
N HIS A 302 1.61 -17.60 -14.64
CA HIS A 302 2.55 -18.25 -15.55
C HIS A 302 2.70 -19.74 -15.23
N ASN A 303 2.71 -20.60 -16.26
CA ASN A 303 2.93 -22.04 -16.14
C ASN A 303 1.97 -22.79 -15.20
N ALA A 304 0.71 -22.33 -15.09
CA ALA A 304 -0.29 -22.99 -14.25
C ALA A 304 -0.57 -24.44 -14.72
N PRO A 305 -0.42 -25.45 -13.83
CA PRO A 305 -0.75 -26.83 -14.18
C PRO A 305 -2.26 -27.02 -14.34
N ARG A 306 -2.68 -28.06 -15.08
CA ARG A 306 -4.10 -28.31 -15.39
C ARG A 306 -5.00 -28.37 -14.14
N ILE A 307 -4.48 -28.89 -13.03
CA ILE A 307 -5.22 -28.96 -11.76
C ILE A 307 -5.62 -27.58 -11.21
N PHE A 308 -4.84 -26.53 -11.53
CA PHE A 308 -5.13 -25.17 -11.11
C PHE A 308 -6.42 -24.61 -11.74
N ALA A 309 -6.90 -25.17 -12.86
CA ALA A 309 -8.16 -24.74 -13.47
C ALA A 309 -9.36 -24.90 -12.51
N GLY A 310 -9.36 -25.92 -11.65
CA GLY A 310 -10.39 -26.09 -10.62
C GLY A 310 -10.29 -25.06 -9.51
N ILE A 311 -9.06 -24.80 -9.04
CA ILE A 311 -8.76 -23.81 -8.00
C ILE A 311 -9.13 -22.40 -8.48
N TRP A 312 -8.77 -22.05 -9.72
CA TRP A 312 -9.08 -20.76 -10.33
C TRP A 312 -10.60 -20.49 -10.37
N LYS A 313 -11.43 -21.50 -10.65
CA LYS A 313 -12.90 -21.33 -10.62
C LYS A 313 -13.41 -20.90 -9.24
N ILE A 314 -12.73 -21.32 -8.17
CA ILE A 314 -13.07 -20.93 -6.80
C ILE A 314 -12.57 -19.51 -6.54
N ILE A 315 -11.29 -19.24 -6.80
CA ILE A 315 -10.65 -17.94 -6.55
C ILE A 315 -11.32 -16.82 -7.33
N LYS A 316 -11.67 -17.06 -8.60
CA LYS A 316 -12.31 -16.07 -9.48
C LYS A 316 -13.60 -15.50 -8.90
N ASN A 317 -14.34 -16.26 -8.08
CA ASN A 317 -15.57 -15.80 -7.46
C ASN A 317 -15.33 -14.83 -6.28
N TRP A 318 -14.09 -14.66 -5.84
CA TRP A 318 -13.71 -13.74 -4.77
C TRP A 318 -13.18 -12.42 -5.29
N ILE A 319 -12.93 -12.31 -6.60
CA ILE A 319 -12.28 -11.19 -7.25
C ILE A 319 -13.34 -10.34 -7.96
N ASP A 320 -13.27 -9.03 -7.79
CA ASP A 320 -14.09 -8.08 -8.52
C ASP A 320 -13.92 -8.27 -10.05
N PRO A 321 -15.00 -8.25 -10.85
CA PRO A 321 -14.92 -8.46 -12.29
C PRO A 321 -13.91 -7.56 -13.00
N ASP A 322 -13.73 -6.31 -12.56
CA ASP A 322 -12.78 -5.38 -13.19
C ASP A 322 -11.34 -5.83 -12.92
N MET A 323 -11.02 -6.35 -11.73
CA MET A 323 -9.70 -6.94 -11.43
C MET A 323 -9.46 -8.24 -12.21
N VAL A 324 -10.49 -9.07 -12.44
CA VAL A 324 -10.38 -10.28 -13.27
C VAL A 324 -9.90 -9.94 -14.68
N THR A 325 -10.26 -8.79 -15.24
CA THR A 325 -9.82 -8.38 -16.59
C THR A 325 -8.30 -8.12 -16.68
N LYS A 326 -7.64 -7.89 -15.54
CA LYS A 326 -6.19 -7.67 -15.46
C LYS A 326 -5.39 -8.98 -15.32
N ILE A 327 -6.07 -10.12 -15.21
CA ILE A 327 -5.47 -11.43 -14.97
C ILE A 327 -5.34 -12.19 -16.29
N HIS A 328 -4.11 -12.56 -16.63
CA HIS A 328 -3.78 -13.30 -17.85
C HIS A 328 -3.05 -14.60 -17.51
N PHE A 329 -3.37 -15.67 -18.25
CA PHE A 329 -2.67 -16.95 -18.13
C PHE A 329 -1.63 -17.05 -19.24
N THR A 330 -0.39 -17.36 -18.88
CA THR A 330 0.73 -17.52 -19.80
C THR A 330 1.37 -18.90 -19.62
N LYS A 331 1.90 -19.48 -20.69
CA LYS A 331 2.53 -20.83 -20.67
C LYS A 331 3.89 -20.91 -21.34
N SER A 332 4.29 -19.86 -22.04
CA SER A 332 5.58 -19.80 -22.71
C SER A 332 6.20 -18.41 -22.58
N VAL A 333 7.45 -18.31 -23.00
CA VAL A 333 8.19 -17.04 -23.03
C VAL A 333 7.55 -16.09 -24.02
N GLU A 334 7.02 -16.59 -25.14
CA GLU A 334 6.30 -15.77 -26.13
C GLU A 334 5.04 -15.15 -25.55
N ASP A 335 4.32 -15.86 -24.67
CA ASP A 335 3.18 -15.31 -23.95
C ASP A 335 3.61 -14.18 -22.99
N LEU A 336 4.69 -14.39 -22.23
CA LEU A 336 5.26 -13.36 -21.35
C LEU A 336 5.77 -12.15 -22.15
N ALA A 337 6.37 -12.38 -23.33
CA ALA A 337 6.93 -11.36 -24.20
C ALA A 337 5.89 -10.37 -24.74
N GLN A 338 4.59 -10.70 -24.67
CA GLN A 338 3.51 -9.75 -24.96
C GLN A 338 3.45 -8.61 -23.94
N PHE A 339 3.87 -8.86 -22.71
CA PHE A 339 3.82 -7.91 -21.60
C PHE A 339 5.20 -7.37 -21.22
N ILE A 340 6.22 -8.21 -21.31
CA ILE A 340 7.59 -7.93 -20.84
C ILE A 340 8.53 -7.94 -22.06
N HIS A 341 9.55 -7.09 -22.07
CA HIS A 341 10.55 -7.15 -23.12
C HIS A 341 11.39 -8.43 -22.98
N PRO A 342 11.72 -9.19 -24.04
CA PRO A 342 12.44 -10.47 -23.91
C PRO A 342 13.75 -10.39 -23.11
N SER A 343 14.48 -9.27 -23.21
CA SER A 343 15.71 -9.01 -22.43
C SER A 343 15.48 -8.70 -20.95
N GLN A 344 14.25 -8.79 -20.47
CA GLN A 344 13.82 -8.54 -19.09
C GLN A 344 13.07 -9.77 -18.53
N ILE A 345 13.11 -10.90 -19.27
CA ILE A 345 12.55 -12.17 -18.83
C ILE A 345 13.72 -13.01 -18.37
N VAL A 346 13.79 -13.23 -17.07
CA VAL A 346 14.82 -14.05 -16.43
C VAL A 346 14.78 -15.50 -16.90
N SER A 347 15.94 -16.15 -16.88
CA SER A 347 16.14 -17.56 -17.24
C SER A 347 15.21 -18.51 -16.47
N GLU A 348 14.92 -18.21 -15.19
CA GLU A 348 13.96 -18.96 -14.36
C GLU A 348 12.54 -19.00 -14.96
N LEU A 349 12.14 -17.96 -15.71
CA LEU A 349 10.86 -17.88 -16.42
C LEU A 349 10.99 -18.32 -17.91
N GLY A 350 12.14 -18.89 -18.28
CA GLY A 350 12.47 -19.39 -19.60
C GLY A 350 13.07 -18.38 -20.58
N GLY A 351 13.30 -17.12 -20.15
CA GLY A 351 13.90 -16.11 -21.02
C GLY A 351 15.43 -16.17 -21.09
N ASP A 352 16.03 -15.15 -21.69
CA ASP A 352 17.48 -15.11 -21.98
C ASP A 352 18.27 -14.26 -20.97
N GLU A 353 17.61 -13.62 -20.02
CA GLU A 353 18.27 -12.80 -19.01
C GLU A 353 18.88 -13.69 -17.91
N ASP A 354 20.21 -13.69 -17.85
CA ASP A 354 21.00 -14.41 -16.85
C ASP A 354 21.03 -13.61 -15.53
N TRP A 355 19.97 -13.78 -14.74
CA TRP A 355 19.82 -13.20 -13.43
C TRP A 355 19.13 -14.19 -12.49
N GLU A 356 19.66 -14.31 -11.28
CA GLU A 356 19.07 -15.11 -10.22
C GLU A 356 18.88 -14.25 -8.97
N TYR A 357 17.82 -14.56 -8.22
CA TYR A 357 17.58 -13.92 -6.94
C TYR A 357 18.57 -14.43 -5.90
N GLU A 358 19.42 -13.53 -5.42
CA GLU A 358 20.30 -13.74 -4.27
C GLU A 358 19.96 -12.72 -3.18
N TYR A 359 19.57 -13.20 -2.00
CA TYR A 359 19.24 -12.31 -0.89
C TYR A 359 20.51 -11.77 -0.23
N THR A 360 20.66 -10.45 -0.22
CA THR A 360 21.72 -9.76 0.52
C THR A 360 21.22 -9.45 1.93
N GLU A 361 21.92 -9.96 2.94
CA GLU A 361 21.61 -9.67 4.35
C GLU A 361 21.80 -8.18 4.68
N PRO A 362 20.97 -7.60 5.56
CA PRO A 362 21.16 -6.31 6.19
C PRO A 362 22.56 -6.08 6.76
N GLU A 363 23.10 -4.88 6.56
CA GLU A 363 24.28 -4.39 7.30
C GLU A 363 23.82 -3.85 8.67
N MET A 364 24.66 -3.97 9.70
CA MET A 364 24.24 -3.62 11.08
C MET A 364 24.01 -2.11 11.27
N ASP A 365 24.68 -1.30 10.45
CA ASP A 365 24.65 0.16 10.46
C ASP A 365 23.74 0.77 9.37
N GLU A 366 23.05 -0.06 8.57
CA GLU A 366 22.27 0.43 7.42
C GLU A 366 21.10 1.36 7.82
N ASN A 367 20.70 1.33 9.10
CA ASN A 367 19.59 2.10 9.67
C ASN A 367 20.03 3.13 10.72
N ASP A 368 21.32 3.40 10.89
CA ASP A 368 21.84 4.32 11.93
C ASP A 368 21.20 5.72 11.88
N LEU A 369 20.85 6.20 10.68
CA LEU A 369 20.16 7.49 10.51
C LEU A 369 18.79 7.54 11.22
N MET A 370 18.15 6.40 11.46
CA MET A 370 16.88 6.35 12.18
C MET A 370 17.01 6.67 13.68
N GLU A 371 18.22 6.64 14.23
CA GLU A 371 18.51 7.04 15.61
C GLU A 371 18.61 8.56 15.78
N ASP A 372 18.71 9.33 14.67
CA ASP A 372 18.72 10.79 14.69
C ASP A 372 17.29 11.35 14.78
N ASP A 373 16.76 11.32 16.01
CA ASP A 373 15.43 11.86 16.34
C ASP A 373 15.30 13.34 15.98
N GLU A 374 16.36 14.15 16.13
CA GLU A 374 16.31 15.59 15.88
C GLU A 374 16.14 15.89 14.39
N ALA A 375 16.93 15.24 13.52
CA ALA A 375 16.81 15.40 12.08
C ALA A 375 15.48 14.84 11.56
N ARG A 376 15.04 13.68 12.09
CA ARG A 376 13.75 13.09 11.76
C ARG A 376 12.61 14.05 12.08
N ASP A 377 12.58 14.57 13.31
CA ASP A 377 11.49 15.41 13.80
C ASP A 377 11.47 16.76 13.06
N ALA A 378 12.64 17.31 12.71
CA ALA A 378 12.74 18.50 11.86
C ALA A 378 12.16 18.28 10.46
N LEU A 379 12.46 17.14 9.82
CA LEU A 379 11.94 16.78 8.50
C LEU A 379 10.43 16.46 8.53
N LEU A 380 9.95 15.86 9.61
CA LEU A 380 8.52 15.65 9.86
C LEU A 380 7.79 16.98 10.04
N ALA A 381 8.36 17.93 10.79
CA ALA A 381 7.79 19.27 10.94
C ALA A 381 7.77 20.04 9.60
N GLU A 382 8.84 19.96 8.80
CA GLU A 382 8.85 20.50 7.43
C GLU A 382 7.73 19.87 6.59
N ARG A 383 7.62 18.54 6.63
CA ARG A 383 6.58 17.79 5.90
C ARG A 383 5.18 18.21 6.32
N GLN A 384 4.96 18.41 7.62
CA GLN A 384 3.71 18.86 8.18
C GLN A 384 3.34 20.25 7.63
N HIS A 385 4.29 21.18 7.63
CA HIS A 385 4.07 22.54 7.10
C HIS A 385 3.71 22.53 5.61
N ILE A 386 4.44 21.75 4.79
CA ILE A 386 4.14 21.59 3.37
C ILE A 386 2.74 20.99 3.18
N SER A 387 2.37 20.01 4.01
CA SER A 387 1.08 19.35 3.95
C SER A 387 -0.09 20.28 4.32
N GLU A 388 0.08 21.13 5.33
CA GLU A 388 -0.91 22.16 5.69
C GLU A 388 -1.10 23.17 4.55
N ALA A 389 0.01 23.60 3.93
CA ALA A 389 -0.06 24.45 2.74
C ALA A 389 -0.81 23.76 1.59
N PHE A 390 -0.60 22.46 1.38
CA PHE A 390 -1.32 21.68 0.37
C PHE A 390 -2.83 21.64 0.65
N LEU A 391 -3.23 21.40 1.89
CA LEU A 391 -4.65 21.35 2.28
C LEU A 391 -5.31 22.72 2.17
N SER A 392 -4.64 23.79 2.60
CA SER A 392 -5.11 25.17 2.44
C SER A 392 -5.32 25.53 0.96
N LEU A 393 -4.34 25.22 0.10
CA LEU A 393 -4.48 25.44 -1.34
C LEU A 393 -5.55 24.54 -1.97
N THR A 394 -5.79 23.36 -1.41
CA THR A 394 -6.89 22.47 -1.84
C THR A 394 -8.24 23.08 -1.51
N SER A 395 -8.41 23.69 -0.33
CA SER A 395 -9.62 24.46 0.01
C SER A 395 -9.82 25.64 -0.94
N GLN A 396 -8.77 26.44 -1.18
CA GLN A 396 -8.82 27.57 -2.12
C GLN A 396 -9.18 27.12 -3.55
N TRP A 397 -8.67 25.98 -4.01
CA TRP A 397 -8.99 25.44 -5.33
C TRP A 397 -10.46 25.04 -5.44
N ILE A 398 -11.02 24.42 -4.40
CA ILE A 398 -12.44 24.07 -4.34
C ILE A 398 -13.31 25.33 -4.33
N GLU A 399 -12.93 26.37 -3.57
CA GLU A 399 -13.65 27.65 -3.51
C GLU A 399 -13.59 28.42 -4.83
N ALA A 400 -12.40 28.57 -5.43
CA ALA A 400 -12.23 29.23 -6.73
C ALA A 400 -13.04 28.55 -7.84
N THR A 401 -13.14 27.21 -7.79
CA THR A 401 -13.97 26.44 -8.74
C THR A 401 -15.47 26.69 -8.51
N ARG A 402 -15.92 26.87 -7.27
CA ARG A 402 -17.32 27.22 -6.95
C ARG A 402 -17.70 28.61 -7.46
N HIS A 403 -16.75 29.55 -7.47
CA HIS A 403 -16.94 30.91 -7.98
C HIS A 403 -16.78 31.04 -9.51
N ASP A 404 -16.50 29.95 -10.22
CA ASP A 404 -16.29 29.90 -11.68
C ASP A 404 -15.20 30.88 -12.19
N CYS A 405 -14.19 31.13 -11.35
CA CYS A 405 -13.08 32.04 -11.64
C CYS A 405 -11.90 31.29 -12.30
N SER A 406 -11.92 31.18 -13.63
CA SER A 406 -10.95 30.34 -14.36
C SER A 406 -9.48 30.74 -14.17
N GLU A 407 -9.18 32.03 -14.03
CA GLU A 407 -7.81 32.52 -13.82
C GLU A 407 -7.29 32.13 -12.44
N GLU A 408 -8.11 32.32 -11.41
CA GLU A 408 -7.78 31.94 -10.04
C GLU A 408 -7.61 30.43 -9.88
N VAL A 409 -8.50 29.64 -10.50
CA VAL A 409 -8.38 28.17 -10.52
C VAL A 409 -7.02 27.74 -11.07
N ALA A 410 -6.60 28.30 -12.21
CA ALA A 410 -5.32 27.96 -12.83
C ALA A 410 -4.12 28.35 -11.94
N ILE A 411 -4.17 29.51 -11.30
CA ILE A 411 -3.13 29.96 -10.37
C ILE A 411 -3.03 29.01 -9.17
N VAL A 412 -4.15 28.68 -8.53
CA VAL A 412 -4.17 27.81 -7.35
C VAL A 412 -3.75 26.39 -7.72
N GLN A 413 -4.20 25.85 -8.85
CA GLN A 413 -3.77 24.53 -9.34
C GLN A 413 -2.24 24.48 -9.56
N SER A 414 -1.66 25.52 -10.16
CA SER A 414 -0.20 25.62 -10.32
C SER A 414 0.54 25.63 -8.97
N ARG A 415 0.01 26.35 -7.97
CA ARG A 415 0.57 26.37 -6.61
C ARG A 415 0.44 25.00 -5.92
N ARG A 416 -0.72 24.34 -6.02
CA ARG A 416 -0.93 22.97 -5.49
C ARG A 416 0.08 22.00 -6.07
N LEU A 417 0.31 22.04 -7.39
CA LEU A 417 1.29 21.17 -8.05
C LEU A 417 2.71 21.38 -7.51
N LYS A 418 3.11 22.64 -7.26
CA LYS A 418 4.41 22.95 -6.65
C LYS A 418 4.55 22.36 -5.25
N VAL A 419 3.52 22.48 -4.41
CA VAL A 419 3.53 21.93 -3.05
C VAL A 419 3.51 20.40 -3.05
N MET A 420 2.76 19.75 -3.95
CA MET A 420 2.82 18.29 -4.12
C MET A 420 4.21 17.82 -4.57
N ALA A 421 4.90 18.59 -5.42
CA ALA A 421 6.29 18.31 -5.78
C ALA A 421 7.25 18.46 -4.58
N GLN A 422 7.01 19.44 -3.70
CA GLN A 422 7.77 19.59 -2.45
C GLN A 422 7.56 18.39 -1.52
N LEU A 423 6.32 17.92 -1.32
CA LEU A 423 6.04 16.71 -0.53
C LEU A 423 6.80 15.48 -1.03
N ARG A 424 6.87 15.32 -2.36
CA ARG A 424 7.64 14.23 -2.99
C ARG A 424 9.13 14.31 -2.67
N VAL A 425 9.73 15.50 -2.81
CA VAL A 425 11.16 15.70 -2.54
C VAL A 425 11.47 15.56 -1.06
N ASN A 426 10.63 16.14 -0.18
CA ASN A 426 10.77 16.01 1.26
C ASN A 426 10.65 14.54 1.72
N TYR A 427 9.76 13.72 1.14
CA TYR A 427 9.70 12.30 1.50
C TYR A 427 11.04 11.60 1.31
N TRP A 428 11.75 11.84 0.19
CA TRP A 428 13.04 11.18 -0.04
C TRP A 428 14.18 11.69 0.84
N LYS A 429 14.03 12.86 1.45
CA LYS A 429 14.92 13.32 2.54
C LYS A 429 14.56 12.65 3.87
N LEU A 430 13.27 12.44 4.12
CA LEU A 430 12.74 11.83 5.33
C LEU A 430 12.91 10.30 5.36
N ASP A 431 12.86 9.63 4.22
CA ASP A 431 12.85 8.17 4.07
C ASP A 431 13.96 7.45 4.88
N PRO A 432 15.23 7.91 4.89
CA PRO A 432 16.29 7.30 5.69
C PRO A 432 16.02 7.28 7.21
N PHE A 433 15.14 8.15 7.71
CA PHE A 433 14.87 8.32 9.13
C PHE A 433 13.59 7.62 9.61
N VAL A 434 12.71 7.19 8.69
CA VAL A 434 11.38 6.65 9.03
C VAL A 434 11.12 5.25 8.49
N ARG A 435 12.03 4.71 7.68
CA ARG A 435 11.88 3.40 7.06
C ARG A 435 13.21 2.66 7.12
N ALA A 436 13.17 1.43 7.61
CA ALA A 436 14.33 0.54 7.54
C ALA A 436 14.68 0.22 6.08
N ARG A 437 15.99 0.12 5.79
CA ARG A 437 16.48 -0.32 4.49
C ARG A 437 16.02 -1.75 4.20
N ASN A 438 15.70 -2.00 2.94
CA ASN A 438 15.28 -3.31 2.47
C ASN A 438 16.22 -3.80 1.36
N PHE A 439 15.95 -5.00 0.86
CA PHE A 439 16.70 -5.61 -0.24
C PHE A 439 16.90 -4.69 -1.47
N LEU A 440 15.92 -3.83 -1.80
CA LEU A 440 16.00 -2.93 -2.96
C LEU A 440 16.94 -1.74 -2.72
N ASP A 441 17.10 -1.31 -1.47
CA ASP A 441 18.12 -0.32 -1.11
C ASP A 441 19.52 -0.95 -1.24
N ARG A 442 19.73 -2.15 -0.67
CA ARG A 442 21.03 -2.83 -0.67
C ARG A 442 21.53 -3.21 -2.05
N THR A 443 20.63 -3.63 -2.95
CA THR A 443 20.96 -3.94 -4.34
C THR A 443 21.17 -2.69 -5.20
N GLY A 444 20.92 -1.49 -4.68
CA GLY A 444 21.08 -0.23 -5.42
C GLY A 444 19.97 0.04 -6.44
N VAL A 445 18.84 -0.68 -6.35
CA VAL A 445 17.64 -0.40 -7.14
C VAL A 445 17.01 0.92 -6.69
N ILE A 446 16.91 1.11 -5.38
CA ILE A 446 16.58 2.39 -4.76
C ILE A 446 17.89 3.08 -4.41
N GLN A 447 18.15 4.22 -5.05
CA GLN A 447 19.35 5.03 -4.81
C GLN A 447 19.00 6.31 -4.06
N GLU A 448 20.05 6.99 -3.60
CA GLU A 448 19.95 8.26 -2.88
C GLU A 448 19.03 9.26 -3.59
N GLY A 449 18.18 9.92 -2.81
CA GLY A 449 17.19 10.89 -3.29
C GLY A 449 16.01 10.26 -4.04
N GLY A 450 15.82 8.94 -3.95
CA GLY A 450 14.70 8.25 -4.60
C GLY A 450 14.89 8.01 -6.09
N ARG A 451 16.13 7.99 -6.57
CA ARG A 451 16.44 7.61 -7.95
C ARG A 451 16.27 6.09 -8.08
N ILE A 452 15.47 5.67 -9.04
CA ILE A 452 15.19 4.25 -9.29
C ILE A 452 16.00 3.77 -10.48
N LYS A 453 16.85 2.76 -10.28
CA LYS A 453 17.62 2.09 -11.33
C LYS A 453 17.29 0.60 -11.28
N HIS A 454 16.34 0.14 -12.09
CA HIS A 454 15.90 -1.26 -12.11
C HIS A 454 17.03 -2.26 -12.43
N TYR A 455 18.10 -1.80 -13.08
CA TYR A 455 19.29 -2.57 -13.42
C TYR A 455 20.53 -1.83 -12.90
N PRO A 456 20.84 -1.91 -11.59
CA PRO A 456 22.03 -1.29 -11.05
C PRO A 456 23.28 -1.95 -11.63
N GLU A 457 24.35 -1.17 -11.77
CA GLU A 457 25.66 -1.76 -12.13
C GLU A 457 26.13 -2.54 -10.92
N THR A 458 26.59 -3.77 -11.13
CA THR A 458 27.24 -4.54 -10.07
C THR A 458 28.40 -3.72 -9.53
N LYS A 459 28.40 -3.42 -8.22
CA LYS A 459 29.57 -2.82 -7.57
C LYS A 459 30.75 -3.75 -7.87
N PRO A 460 31.86 -3.27 -8.46
CA PRO A 460 33.03 -4.11 -8.60
C PRO A 460 33.43 -4.57 -7.20
N GLU A 461 33.56 -5.88 -7.00
CA GLU A 461 34.15 -6.43 -5.78
C GLU A 461 35.46 -5.68 -5.54
N VAL A 462 35.53 -4.96 -4.42
CA VAL A 462 36.80 -4.42 -3.96
C VAL A 462 37.66 -5.64 -3.67
N GLN A 463 38.53 -6.00 -4.61
CA GLN A 463 39.61 -6.94 -4.35
C GLN A 463 40.44 -6.32 -3.23
N ILE A 464 40.20 -6.78 -2.01
CA ILE A 464 41.11 -6.57 -0.90
C ILE A 464 42.35 -7.35 -1.29
N GLU A 465 43.27 -6.69 -2.00
CA GLU A 465 44.65 -7.15 -2.11
C GLU A 465 45.14 -7.32 -0.68
N THR A 466 45.22 -8.58 -0.26
CA THR A 466 45.80 -8.95 1.02
C THR A 466 47.24 -8.48 0.96
N ALA A 467 47.50 -7.33 1.60
CA ALA A 467 48.84 -6.81 1.74
C ALA A 467 49.69 -7.93 2.33
N LYS A 468 50.61 -8.46 1.52
CA LYS A 468 51.58 -9.47 1.95
C LYS A 468 52.26 -8.95 3.20
N VAL A 469 51.94 -9.57 4.33
CA VAL A 469 52.68 -9.42 5.57
C VAL A 469 54.11 -9.82 5.25
N LEU A 470 55.02 -8.84 5.22
CA LEU A 470 56.45 -9.11 5.17
C LEU A 470 56.81 -9.86 6.46
N GLU A 471 57.14 -11.14 6.34
CA GLU A 471 57.83 -11.88 7.39
C GLU A 471 59.18 -11.21 7.68
N VAL A 472 59.29 -10.58 8.84
CA VAL A 472 60.58 -10.11 9.35
C VAL A 472 61.33 -11.32 9.89
N ALA A 473 62.30 -11.79 9.10
CA ALA A 473 63.23 -12.84 9.50
C ALA A 473 64.04 -12.42 10.73
N HIS A 474 64.04 -13.29 11.74
CA HIS A 474 64.95 -13.25 12.88
C HIS A 474 66.42 -13.20 12.40
N VAL A 475 67.16 -12.17 12.80
CA VAL A 475 68.62 -12.20 12.78
C VAL A 475 69.11 -12.25 14.23
N ASP A 476 69.60 -13.43 14.60
CA ASP A 476 70.18 -13.69 15.91
C ASP A 476 71.72 -13.75 15.80
N ARG A 477 72.38 -13.01 16.70
CA ARG A 477 73.79 -13.09 17.17
C ARG A 477 74.94 -12.72 16.23
N ALA A 478 75.79 -11.76 16.67
CA ALA A 478 77.11 -12.09 17.24
C ALA A 478 77.93 -10.87 17.73
N ARG A 479 78.31 -10.94 19.02
CA ARG A 479 79.55 -10.51 19.70
C ARG A 479 80.42 -9.41 19.07
N VAL A 480 80.47 -8.29 19.80
CA VAL A 480 81.55 -7.30 19.78
C VAL A 480 82.86 -7.92 20.28
N LYS A 481 83.90 -7.93 19.43
CA LYS A 481 85.30 -7.95 19.86
C LYS A 481 85.95 -6.66 19.35
N LEU A 482 86.22 -5.75 20.28
CA LEU A 482 87.09 -4.60 20.10
C LEU A 482 88.54 -5.10 19.97
N ILE A 483 89.16 -4.81 18.83
CA ILE A 483 90.62 -4.67 18.72
C ILE A 483 90.83 -3.48 17.79
N ASN A 484 91.45 -2.43 18.31
CA ASN A 484 92.46 -1.66 17.59
C ASN A 484 93.36 -0.95 18.60
N VAL A 485 94.63 -0.88 18.23
CA VAL A 485 95.84 -0.40 18.92
C VAL A 485 95.62 0.76 19.89
#